data_AF-A0AAQ3M9K6-F1
#
_entry.id   AF-A0AAQ3M9K6-F1
#
_cell.length_a   1.000
_cell.length_b   1.000
_cell.length_c   1.000
_cell.angle_alpha   90.00
_cell.angle_beta   90.00
_cell.angle_gamma   90.00
#
_symmetry.space_group_name_H-M   'P 1'
#
loop_
_entity.id
_entity.type
_entity.pdbx_description
1 polymer ?
#
loop_
_entity_poly.entity_id
_entity_poly.type
_entity_poly.pdbx_seq_one_letter_code
_entity_poly.pdbx_strand_id
1 'polypeptide(L)'
;MSERGNFRGGRGGGRGGRGGGGDRGGRGGANAGQAQDRKKENILDLTKYMDKEITVKFNGGREVTGTLKGYDQLMNLVLDNVKEITRGLHPEIRLVEAVSNRSTDEEGNMSTRSLGLLVARGTLLVLISPVDGSEEIENPFVQADDDE
;
A
#
# COMPACT_ATOMS: atom_id res chain seq x y z
N MET A 1 -1.16 -55.95 20.01
CA MET A 1 -0.96 -55.64 21.45
C MET A 1 -1.26 -54.15 21.56
N SER A 2 -2.54 -53.81 21.79
CA SER A 2 -3.13 -53.38 23.09
C SER A 2 -2.79 -51.90 23.37
N GLU A 3 -3.68 -50.95 23.68
CA GLU A 3 -4.99 -50.99 24.33
C GLU A 3 -5.79 -49.69 24.09
N ARG A 4 -7.12 -49.80 24.24
CA ARG A 4 -8.09 -48.70 24.28
C ARG A 4 -8.14 -48.08 25.68
N GLY A 5 -8.38 -46.76 25.75
CA GLY A 5 -8.81 -46.07 26.98
C GLY A 5 -10.14 -45.35 26.79
N ASN A 6 -11.24 -46.02 27.14
CA ASN A 6 -12.57 -45.41 27.32
C ASN A 6 -12.63 -44.68 28.68
N PHE A 7 -13.17 -43.47 28.73
CA PHE A 7 -13.80 -42.93 29.94
C PHE A 7 -15.25 -42.50 29.66
N ARG A 8 -16.18 -43.15 30.38
CA ARG A 8 -17.60 -42.81 30.53
C ARG A 8 -17.80 -42.22 31.94
N GLY A 9 -18.64 -41.19 32.05
CA GLY A 9 -19.27 -40.73 33.29
C GLY A 9 -19.57 -39.22 33.19
N GLY A 10 -20.77 -38.67 33.41
CA GLY A 10 -22.00 -39.23 33.96
C GLY A 10 -23.20 -38.31 33.73
N ARG A 11 -24.39 -38.86 34.03
CA ARG A 11 -25.72 -38.24 34.03
C ARG A 11 -25.84 -37.11 35.06
N GLY A 12 -26.61 -36.07 34.74
CA GLY A 12 -27.17 -35.13 35.71
C GLY A 12 -28.32 -34.33 35.10
N GLY A 13 -29.56 -34.78 35.34
CA GLY A 13 -30.77 -34.03 34.99
C GLY A 13 -31.10 -32.94 36.02
N GLY A 14 -31.76 -31.88 35.57
CA GLY A 14 -32.28 -30.82 36.44
C GLY A 14 -33.35 -30.00 35.72
N ARG A 15 -34.62 -30.28 36.03
CA ARG A 15 -35.83 -29.54 35.67
C ARG A 15 -36.10 -28.50 36.77
N GLY A 16 -36.46 -27.27 36.41
CA GLY A 16 -37.06 -26.26 37.31
C GLY A 16 -36.49 -24.86 37.01
N GLY A 17 -37.27 -23.79 36.84
CA GLY A 17 -38.69 -23.58 37.04
C GLY A 17 -39.17 -22.28 36.38
N ARG A 18 -40.49 -22.16 36.25
CA ARG A 18 -41.24 -20.96 35.83
C ARG A 18 -41.24 -19.90 36.93
N GLY A 19 -41.14 -18.64 36.51
CA GLY A 19 -41.56 -17.43 37.23
C GLY A 19 -41.09 -16.23 36.40
N GLY A 20 -41.89 -15.26 35.96
CA GLY A 20 -43.21 -14.82 36.39
C GLY A 20 -43.15 -13.31 36.62
N GLY A 21 -43.76 -12.53 35.73
CA GLY A 21 -44.27 -11.17 36.00
C GLY A 21 -43.28 -10.00 35.93
N GLY A 22 -43.69 -8.91 35.28
CA GLY A 22 -43.00 -7.61 35.38
C GLY A 22 -43.29 -6.63 34.25
N ASP A 23 -44.49 -6.04 34.29
CA ASP A 23 -44.91 -4.86 33.54
C ASP A 23 -43.91 -3.68 33.54
N ARG A 24 -43.91 -2.94 32.42
CA ARG A 24 -43.78 -1.48 32.28
C ARG A 24 -42.49 -0.78 32.73
N GLY A 25 -41.91 -0.07 31.77
CA GLY A 25 -41.38 1.26 32.01
C GLY A 25 -40.10 1.56 31.26
N GLY A 26 -40.07 2.68 30.53
CA GLY A 26 -38.81 3.27 30.09
C GLY A 26 -38.69 3.47 28.60
N ARG A 27 -39.56 4.32 28.07
CA ARG A 27 -39.31 5.13 26.87
C ARG A 27 -38.10 6.03 27.16
N GLY A 28 -36.90 5.50 27.01
CA GLY A 28 -35.64 6.23 27.08
C GLY A 28 -35.07 6.33 25.68
N GLY A 29 -35.43 7.38 24.95
CA GLY A 29 -34.78 7.76 23.72
C GLY A 29 -33.34 8.13 24.02
N ALA A 30 -32.45 7.15 24.00
CA ALA A 30 -31.05 7.42 23.83
C ALA A 30 -30.89 7.86 22.38
N ASN A 31 -30.65 9.16 22.21
CA ASN A 31 -30.03 9.76 21.05
C ASN A 31 -28.71 8.99 20.81
N ALA A 32 -28.78 7.81 20.20
CA ALA A 32 -27.70 7.26 19.43
C ALA A 32 -27.59 8.18 18.22
N GLY A 33 -27.02 9.37 18.47
CA GLY A 33 -26.56 10.25 17.43
C GLY A 33 -25.80 9.36 16.49
N GLN A 34 -26.33 9.23 15.28
CA GLN A 34 -25.70 8.53 14.19
C GLN A 34 -24.30 9.13 14.12
N ALA A 35 -23.32 8.45 14.71
CA ALA A 35 -21.97 8.51 14.24
C ALA A 35 -22.11 7.97 12.83
N GLN A 36 -22.48 8.86 11.91
CA GLN A 36 -22.31 8.65 10.50
C GLN A 36 -20.86 8.23 10.41
N ASP A 37 -20.63 6.95 10.12
CA ASP A 37 -19.33 6.43 9.76
C ASP A 37 -18.85 7.38 8.67
N ARG A 38 -18.02 8.36 9.08
CA ARG A 38 -17.38 9.26 8.14
C ARG A 38 -16.46 8.35 7.39
N LYS A 39 -16.91 7.89 6.21
CA LYS A 39 -16.11 7.11 5.29
C LYS A 39 -14.79 7.86 5.19
N LYS A 40 -13.69 7.20 5.56
CA LYS A 40 -12.36 7.79 5.44
C LYS A 40 -12.14 8.01 3.96
N GLU A 41 -12.41 9.22 3.50
CA GLU A 41 -12.17 9.62 2.12
C GLU A 41 -10.67 9.65 1.89
N ASN A 42 -10.26 9.21 0.71
CA ASN A 42 -8.86 9.20 0.34
C ASN A 42 -8.40 10.64 0.11
N ILE A 43 -7.24 11.01 0.66
CA ILE A 43 -6.70 12.38 0.54
C ILE A 43 -6.23 12.71 -0.88
N LEU A 44 -6.05 11.68 -1.72
CA LEU A 44 -5.60 11.80 -3.10
C LEU A 44 -6.74 11.46 -4.05
N ASP A 45 -7.03 12.37 -4.98
CA ASP A 45 -7.94 12.14 -6.09
C ASP A 45 -7.16 11.67 -7.33
N LEU A 46 -7.08 10.35 -7.48
CA LEU A 46 -6.39 9.71 -8.60
C LEU A 46 -7.15 9.83 -9.92
N THR A 47 -8.42 10.24 -9.91
CA THR A 47 -9.21 10.46 -11.13
C THR A 47 -8.52 11.45 -12.07
N LYS A 48 -7.84 12.46 -11.52
CA LYS A 48 -7.13 13.51 -12.27
C LYS A 48 -5.93 13.00 -13.07
N TYR A 49 -5.46 11.81 -12.74
CA TYR A 49 -4.30 11.15 -13.34
C TYR A 49 -4.68 9.94 -14.19
N MET A 50 -5.98 9.65 -14.35
CA MET A 50 -6.44 8.60 -15.26
C MET A 50 -5.94 8.87 -16.68
N ASP A 51 -5.46 7.82 -17.33
CA ASP A 51 -4.87 7.84 -18.67
C ASP A 51 -3.63 8.76 -18.81
N LYS A 52 -3.04 9.19 -17.70
CA LYS A 52 -1.76 9.91 -17.67
C LYS A 52 -0.65 9.00 -17.20
N GLU A 53 0.56 9.34 -17.62
CA GLU A 53 1.77 8.68 -17.16
C GLU A 53 2.14 9.19 -15.76
N ILE A 54 2.36 8.23 -14.85
CA ILE A 54 2.76 8.49 -13.47
C ILE A 54 4.00 7.67 -13.15
N THR A 55 4.83 8.22 -12.27
CA THR A 55 5.95 7.52 -11.65
C THR A 55 5.54 7.07 -10.25
N VAL A 56 5.86 5.82 -9.94
CA VAL A 56 5.50 5.15 -8.69
C VAL A 56 6.75 4.57 -8.05
N LYS A 57 7.03 4.98 -6.82
CA LYS A 57 8.11 4.41 -5.99
C LYS A 57 7.52 3.46 -4.97
N PHE A 58 8.10 2.27 -4.89
CA PHE A 58 7.74 1.25 -3.93
C PHE A 58 8.71 1.23 -2.75
N ASN A 59 8.21 0.73 -1.63
CA ASN A 59 9.07 0.31 -0.52
C ASN A 59 10.07 -0.73 -1.04
N GLY A 60 11.31 -0.63 -0.57
CA GLY A 60 12.41 -1.43 -1.09
C GLY A 60 12.95 -0.89 -2.42
N GLY A 61 12.69 0.38 -2.76
CA GLY A 61 13.41 1.20 -3.75
C GLY A 61 13.27 0.76 -5.20
N ARG A 62 12.15 0.13 -5.57
CA ARG A 62 11.78 -0.11 -6.97
C ARG A 62 11.03 1.11 -7.49
N GLU A 63 11.29 1.48 -8.72
CA GLU A 63 10.66 2.61 -9.38
C GLU A 63 10.12 2.17 -10.72
N VAL A 64 8.87 2.52 -10.98
CA VAL A 64 8.21 2.22 -12.25
C VAL A 64 7.51 3.46 -12.78
N THR A 65 7.47 3.57 -14.09
CA THR A 65 6.68 4.57 -14.82
C THR A 65 5.67 3.85 -15.68
N GLY A 66 4.42 4.31 -15.69
CA GLY A 66 3.36 3.72 -16.52
C GLY A 66 2.09 4.56 -16.55
N THR A 67 1.18 4.21 -17.46
CA THR A 67 -0.10 4.92 -17.62
C THR A 67 -1.13 4.40 -16.63
N LEU A 68 -1.73 5.28 -15.81
CA LEU A 68 -2.77 4.88 -14.87
C LEU A 68 -4.07 4.51 -15.60
N LYS A 69 -4.51 3.26 -15.45
CA LYS A 69 -5.75 2.73 -16.03
C LYS A 69 -6.85 2.46 -15.01
N GLY A 70 -6.52 2.41 -13.73
CA GLY A 70 -7.51 2.23 -12.68
C GLY A 70 -6.88 2.23 -11.29
N TYR A 71 -7.71 2.44 -10.28
CA TYR A 71 -7.31 2.39 -8.89
C TYR A 71 -8.49 2.00 -7.99
N ASP A 72 -8.20 1.63 -6.74
CA ASP A 72 -9.20 1.35 -5.73
C ASP A 72 -8.99 2.17 -4.44
N GLN A 73 -9.87 1.98 -3.46
CA GLN A 73 -9.81 2.67 -2.17
C GLN A 73 -8.59 2.27 -1.32
N LEU A 74 -7.94 1.15 -1.64
CA LEU A 74 -6.74 0.67 -0.96
C LEU A 74 -5.46 1.16 -1.64
N MET A 75 -5.59 2.07 -2.62
CA MET A 75 -4.48 2.57 -3.45
C MET A 75 -3.79 1.48 -4.27
N ASN A 76 -4.45 0.35 -4.56
CA ASN A 76 -3.96 -0.53 -5.59
C ASN A 76 -4.14 0.15 -6.95
N LEU A 77 -3.14 0.07 -7.82
CA LEU A 77 -3.14 0.74 -9.12
C LEU A 77 -3.06 -0.30 -10.24
N VAL A 78 -3.75 -0.03 -11.34
CA VAL A 78 -3.56 -0.73 -12.60
C VAL A 78 -2.81 0.21 -13.53
N LEU A 79 -1.62 -0.21 -13.96
CA LEU A 79 -0.73 0.56 -14.82
C LEU A 79 -0.51 -0.20 -16.12
N ASP A 80 -0.56 0.52 -17.25
CA ASP A 80 -0.28 -0.01 -18.57
C ASP A 80 1.04 0.56 -19.14
N ASN A 81 1.63 -0.14 -20.12
CA ASN A 81 2.92 0.19 -20.74
C ASN A 81 4.05 0.42 -19.72
N VAL A 82 4.06 -0.34 -18.63
CA VAL A 82 4.95 -0.11 -17.50
C VAL A 82 6.40 -0.37 -17.87
N LYS A 83 7.28 0.55 -17.46
CA LYS A 83 8.74 0.45 -17.48
C LYS A 83 9.25 0.52 -16.05
N GLU A 84 9.99 -0.51 -15.63
CA GLU A 84 10.72 -0.52 -14.38
C GLU A 84 12.12 0.05 -14.59
N ILE A 85 12.51 0.99 -13.75
CA ILE A 85 13.89 1.47 -13.65
C ILE A 85 14.64 0.46 -12.77
N THR A 86 15.41 -0.41 -13.41
CA THR A 86 16.20 -1.45 -12.75
C THR A 86 17.55 -0.85 -12.38
N ARG A 87 17.95 -1.06 -11.13
CA ARG A 87 19.13 -0.44 -10.51
C ARG A 87 20.43 -0.74 -11.24
N GLY A 88 20.88 0.20 -12.06
CA GLY A 88 22.12 0.89 -11.72
C GLY A 88 21.81 1.78 -10.52
N LEU A 89 22.54 1.63 -9.40
CA LEU A 89 22.30 2.39 -8.18
C LEU A 89 22.02 3.87 -8.52
N HIS A 90 20.89 4.41 -8.03
CA HIS A 90 20.66 5.86 -8.02
C HIS A 90 21.92 6.54 -7.45
N PRO A 91 22.47 7.60 -8.07
CA PRO A 91 23.76 8.16 -7.69
C PRO A 91 23.84 8.54 -6.20
N GLU A 92 22.72 8.92 -5.57
CA GLU A 92 22.66 9.21 -4.13
C GLU A 92 22.82 7.98 -3.20
N ILE A 93 22.50 6.75 -3.65
CA ILE A 93 22.60 5.53 -2.83
C ILE A 93 23.96 4.82 -3.02
N ARG A 94 24.79 5.26 -3.98
CA ARG A 94 26.13 4.69 -4.24
C ARG A 94 27.06 4.72 -3.03
N LEU A 95 26.80 5.54 -2.01
CA LEU A 95 27.69 5.69 -0.87
C LEU A 95 27.56 4.58 0.20
N VAL A 96 26.54 3.71 0.18
CA VAL A 96 26.32 2.75 1.30
C VAL A 96 26.26 1.27 0.90
N GLU A 97 25.84 0.91 -0.31
CA GLU A 97 25.55 -0.51 -0.67
C GLU A 97 26.54 -1.18 -1.64
N ALA A 98 27.77 -0.68 -1.78
CA ALA A 98 28.73 -1.18 -2.78
C ALA A 98 29.30 -2.61 -2.53
N VAL A 99 28.84 -3.38 -1.55
CA VAL A 99 29.54 -4.64 -1.16
C VAL A 99 28.80 -5.95 -1.43
N SER A 100 27.47 -6.06 -1.51
CA SER A 100 26.91 -7.42 -1.34
C SER A 100 26.36 -8.18 -2.55
N ASN A 101 25.82 -7.61 -3.63
CA ASN A 101 25.32 -8.44 -4.75
C ASN A 101 25.22 -7.64 -6.05
N ARG A 102 26.21 -7.79 -6.93
CA ARG A 102 26.35 -7.02 -8.17
C ARG A 102 25.83 -7.82 -9.36
N SER A 103 24.70 -7.40 -9.91
CA SER A 103 24.45 -7.45 -11.35
C SER A 103 24.19 -6.01 -11.79
N THR A 104 25.23 -5.19 -11.71
CA THR A 104 25.25 -3.86 -12.29
C THR A 104 26.24 -3.94 -13.43
N ASP A 105 25.81 -3.53 -14.62
CA ASP A 105 26.69 -3.20 -15.72
C ASP A 105 27.76 -2.22 -15.24
N GLU A 106 29.00 -2.42 -15.72
CA GLU A 106 30.21 -1.73 -15.25
C GLU A 106 30.17 -0.20 -15.48
N GLU A 107 29.14 0.29 -16.15
CA GLU A 107 28.96 1.68 -16.57
C GLU A 107 27.98 2.47 -15.68
N GLY A 108 27.28 1.81 -14.75
CA GLY A 108 26.33 2.48 -13.85
C GLY A 108 25.09 3.03 -14.55
N ASN A 109 24.72 2.44 -15.68
CA ASN A 109 23.60 2.90 -16.48
C ASN A 109 22.27 2.55 -15.82
N MET A 110 21.30 3.47 -15.93
CA MET A 110 19.92 3.20 -15.54
C MET A 110 19.30 2.24 -16.55
N SER A 111 19.38 0.94 -16.28
CA SER A 111 18.74 -0.07 -17.14
C SER A 111 17.22 0.00 -16.96
N THR A 112 16.47 0.09 -18.06
CA THR A 112 14.99 0.05 -18.02
C THR A 112 14.50 -1.30 -18.53
N ARG A 113 13.45 -1.83 -17.87
CA ARG A 113 12.82 -3.10 -18.23
C ARG A 113 11.33 -2.89 -18.48
N SER A 114 10.82 -3.31 -19.64
CA SER A 114 9.39 -3.31 -19.93
C SER A 114 8.66 -4.44 -19.18
N LEU A 115 7.54 -4.09 -18.54
CA LEU A 115 6.68 -5.01 -17.79
C LEU A 115 5.27 -5.14 -18.40
N GLY A 116 4.87 -4.22 -19.28
CA GLY A 116 3.54 -4.24 -19.92
C GLY A 116 2.44 -3.81 -18.95
N LEU A 117 1.44 -4.67 -18.74
CA LEU A 117 0.35 -4.43 -17.79
C LEU A 117 0.75 -4.88 -16.38
N LEU A 118 0.67 -3.98 -15.40
CA LEU A 118 1.05 -4.24 -14.01
C LEU A 118 -0.04 -3.81 -13.03
N VAL A 119 -0.24 -4.63 -12.00
CA VAL A 119 -1.06 -4.26 -10.83
C VAL A 119 -0.12 -3.94 -9.66
N ALA A 120 -0.09 -2.68 -9.27
CA ALA A 120 0.70 -2.19 -8.15
C ALA A 120 -0.10 -2.30 -6.85
N ARG A 121 0.51 -2.87 -5.80
CA ARG A 121 -0.14 -3.07 -4.51
C ARG A 121 0.01 -1.82 -3.63
N GLY A 122 -1.12 -1.25 -3.20
CA GLY A 122 -1.19 -0.01 -2.41
C GLY A 122 -0.37 -0.04 -1.12
N THR A 123 -0.26 -1.21 -0.48
CA THR A 123 0.51 -1.40 0.77
C THR A 123 2.01 -1.17 0.63
N LEU A 124 2.54 -1.20 -0.60
CA LEU A 124 3.96 -1.01 -0.87
C LEU A 124 4.25 0.36 -1.49
N LEU A 125 3.24 1.17 -1.80
CA LEU A 125 3.44 2.48 -2.40
C LEU A 125 4.05 3.44 -1.39
N VAL A 126 5.06 4.17 -1.85
CA VAL A 126 5.74 5.23 -1.07
C VAL A 126 5.46 6.59 -1.69
N LEU A 127 5.57 6.69 -3.03
CA LEU A 127 5.35 7.93 -3.76
C LEU A 127 4.63 7.67 -5.07
N ILE A 128 3.73 8.60 -5.43
CA ILE A 128 3.09 8.71 -6.73
C ILE A 128 3.31 10.15 -7.20
N SER A 129 3.88 10.33 -8.38
CA SER A 129 4.03 11.65 -9.01
C SER A 129 3.59 11.61 -10.47
N PRO A 130 2.93 12.66 -10.98
CA PRO A 130 2.77 12.80 -12.43
C PRO A 130 4.14 12.94 -13.09
N VAL A 131 4.30 12.37 -14.29
CA VAL A 131 5.49 12.63 -15.11
C VAL A 131 5.46 14.05 -15.67
N ASP A 132 4.26 14.52 -16.04
CA ASP A 132 4.03 15.88 -16.51
C ASP A 132 4.35 16.92 -15.42
N GLY A 133 5.21 17.88 -15.76
CA GLY A 133 5.74 18.88 -14.82
C GLY A 133 6.87 18.40 -13.92
N SER A 134 7.42 17.19 -14.14
CA SER A 134 8.63 16.72 -13.48
C SER A 134 9.78 16.62 -14.47
N GLU A 135 10.94 17.16 -14.09
CA GLU A 135 12.19 17.05 -14.85
C GLU A 135 13.37 16.85 -13.90
N GLU A 136 14.40 16.20 -14.40
CA GLU A 136 15.68 16.12 -13.69
C GLU A 136 16.41 17.45 -13.86
N ILE A 137 16.86 18.01 -12.74
CA ILE A 137 17.61 19.26 -12.71
C ILE A 137 18.98 19.03 -12.09
N GLU A 138 19.95 19.83 -12.53
CA GLU A 138 21.22 19.96 -11.82
C GLU A 138 21.00 20.45 -10.39
N ASN A 139 21.95 20.16 -9.51
CA ASN A 139 21.87 20.57 -8.11
C ASN A 139 21.72 22.11 -8.02
N PRO A 140 20.57 22.63 -7.53
CA PRO A 140 20.27 24.06 -7.56
C PRO A 140 21.05 24.86 -6.50
N PHE A 141 21.85 24.19 -5.66
CA PHE A 141 22.63 24.79 -4.58
C PHE A 141 24.14 24.84 -4.88
N VAL A 142 24.58 24.36 -6.04
CA VAL A 142 25.92 24.68 -6.52
C VAL A 142 25.88 26.17 -6.85
N GLN A 143 26.43 27.01 -5.97
CA GLN A 143 26.64 28.41 -6.29
C GLN A 143 27.44 28.41 -7.60
N ALA A 144 26.91 29.05 -8.64
CA ALA A 144 27.78 29.46 -9.73
C ALA A 144 28.89 30.26 -9.05
N ASP A 145 30.11 29.75 -9.07
CA ASP A 145 31.25 30.54 -8.60
C ASP A 145 31.15 31.86 -9.39
N ASP A 146 30.82 32.94 -8.70
CA ASP A 146 30.76 34.28 -9.28
C ASP A 146 32.19 34.60 -9.72
N ASP A 147 32.52 34.25 -10.97
CA ASP A 147 33.81 34.54 -11.60
C ASP A 147 34.01 36.08 -11.60
N GLU A 148 34.97 36.55 -10.80
CA GLU A 148 35.55 37.90 -10.84
C GLU A 148 36.22 38.24 -12.19
#